data_AF-A0A3D5QE94-F1
#
_entry.id   AF-A0A3D5QE94-F1
#
_cell.length_a   1.000
_cell.length_b   1.000
_cell.length_c   1.000
_cell.angle_alpha   90.00
_cell.angle_beta   90.00
_cell.angle_gamma   90.00
#
_symmetry.space_group_name_H-M   'P 1'
#
loop_
_entity.id
_entity.type
_entity.pdbx_description
1 polymer ?
#
loop_
_entity_poly.entity_id
_entity_poly.type
_entity_poly.pdbx_seq_one_letter_code
_entity_poly.pdbx_strand_id
1 'polypeptide(L)'
;MILHTSWTKQLEIFVIDFNYYLAFYSLAINSIYLVLLLFSFFHVNQQERLWRIKNSTFLFKQKILPSISIIAPAYNEEKTIIESTNSLLNLKYPDYELIIVNDGSKDKTLDVLIQYYDLIRVDHIFEYKLNTKP
;
A
#
# COMPACT_ATOMS: atom_id res chain seq x y z
N MET A 1 -20.58 -17.58 -71.34
CA MET A 1 -19.20 -17.17 -70.98
C MET A 1 -19.04 -15.66 -70.68
N ILE A 2 -20.11 -14.84 -70.73
CA ILE A 2 -20.03 -13.38 -70.49
C ILE A 2 -20.52 -12.99 -69.08
N LEU A 3 -21.41 -13.79 -68.46
CA LEU A 3 -21.89 -13.55 -67.10
C LEU A 3 -20.82 -13.79 -66.02
N HIS A 4 -19.97 -14.82 -66.17
CA HIS A 4 -18.96 -15.19 -65.16
C HIS A 4 -17.87 -14.12 -64.96
N THR A 5 -17.51 -13.39 -66.02
CA THR A 5 -16.53 -12.30 -65.98
C THR A 5 -17.05 -11.03 -65.28
N SER A 6 -18.36 -10.86 -65.12
CA SER A 6 -18.93 -9.72 -64.38
C SER A 6 -18.91 -9.96 -62.87
N TRP A 7 -19.26 -11.17 -62.44
CA TRP A 7 -19.31 -11.54 -61.02
C TRP A 7 -17.91 -11.59 -60.39
N THR A 8 -16.93 -12.11 -61.11
CA THR A 8 -15.52 -12.13 -60.66
C THR A 8 -14.95 -10.72 -60.48
N LYS A 9 -15.23 -9.80 -61.41
CA LYS A 9 -14.83 -8.39 -61.28
C LYS A 9 -15.52 -7.66 -60.13
N GLN A 10 -16.81 -7.94 -59.89
CA GLN A 10 -17.53 -7.38 -58.74
C GLN A 10 -16.96 -7.89 -57.41
N LEU A 11 -16.56 -9.16 -57.35
CA LEU A 11 -15.88 -9.73 -56.19
C LEU A 11 -14.48 -9.13 -55.99
N GLU A 12 -13.70 -8.94 -57.05
CA GLU A 12 -12.39 -8.29 -56.96
C GLU A 12 -12.50 -6.85 -56.43
N ILE A 13 -13.43 -6.05 -56.97
CA ILE A 13 -13.67 -4.68 -56.50
C ILE A 13 -14.10 -4.70 -55.02
N PHE A 14 -15.03 -5.58 -54.65
CA PHE A 14 -15.45 -5.73 -53.26
C PHE A 14 -14.30 -6.09 -52.31
N VAL A 15 -13.44 -7.04 -52.71
CA VAL A 15 -12.28 -7.44 -51.89
C VAL A 15 -11.28 -6.29 -51.76
N ILE A 16 -11.04 -5.53 -52.83
CA ILE A 16 -10.14 -4.37 -52.81
C ILE A 16 -10.70 -3.28 -51.90
N ASP A 17 -11.98 -2.93 -52.04
CA ASP A 17 -12.64 -1.92 -51.21
C ASP A 17 -12.65 -2.36 -49.73
N PHE A 18 -13.02 -3.60 -49.46
CA PHE A 18 -13.00 -4.18 -48.11
C PHE A 18 -11.61 -4.13 -47.48
N ASN A 19 -10.57 -4.50 -48.23
CA ASN A 19 -9.19 -4.45 -47.75
C ASN A 19 -8.75 -3.02 -47.47
N TYR A 20 -9.14 -2.06 -48.29
CA TYR A 20 -8.86 -0.64 -48.06
C TYR A 20 -9.54 -0.13 -46.78
N TYR A 21 -10.79 -0.49 -46.54
CA TYR A 21 -11.50 -0.17 -45.29
C TYR A 21 -10.84 -0.81 -44.07
N LEU A 22 -10.42 -2.07 -44.16
CA LEU A 22 -9.73 -2.77 -43.08
C LEU A 22 -8.39 -2.12 -42.77
N ALA A 23 -7.60 -1.77 -43.79
CA ALA A 23 -6.33 -1.07 -43.64
C ALA A 23 -6.51 0.31 -42.98
N PHE A 24 -7.52 1.08 -43.41
CA PHE A 24 -7.84 2.37 -42.80
C PHE A 24 -8.25 2.23 -41.33
N TYR A 25 -9.10 1.25 -41.01
CA TYR A 25 -9.51 0.95 -39.64
C TYR A 25 -8.34 0.54 -38.75
N SER A 26 -7.46 -0.33 -39.24
CA SER A 26 -6.25 -0.76 -38.53
C SER A 26 -5.32 0.43 -38.26
N LEU A 27 -5.10 1.31 -39.24
CA LEU A 27 -4.29 2.51 -39.07
C LEU A 27 -4.90 3.48 -38.05
N ALA A 28 -6.22 3.65 -38.07
CA ALA A 28 -6.91 4.50 -37.10
C ALA A 28 -6.74 3.98 -35.67
N ILE A 29 -6.94 2.67 -35.44
CA ILE A 29 -6.77 2.06 -34.12
C ILE A 29 -5.33 2.13 -33.63
N ASN A 30 -4.36 1.78 -34.49
CA ASN A 30 -2.95 1.86 -34.13
C ASN A 30 -2.53 3.30 -33.80
N SER A 31 -3.09 4.29 -34.49
CA SER A 31 -2.88 5.71 -34.18
C SER A 31 -3.45 6.09 -32.82
N ILE A 32 -4.65 5.61 -32.47
CA ILE A 32 -5.25 5.82 -31.14
C ILE A 32 -4.35 5.20 -30.05
N TYR A 33 -3.87 3.97 -30.25
CA TYR A 33 -2.95 3.33 -29.30
C TYR A 33 -1.62 4.08 -29.16
N LEU A 34 -1.07 4.60 -30.26
CA LEU A 34 0.13 5.45 -30.23
C LEU A 34 -0.10 6.72 -29.41
N VAL A 35 -1.24 7.38 -29.59
CA VAL A 35 -1.61 8.58 -28.82
C VAL A 35 -1.74 8.25 -27.33
N LEU A 36 -2.40 7.15 -26.98
CA LEU A 36 -2.49 6.69 -25.59
C LEU A 36 -1.12 6.39 -24.98
N LEU A 37 -0.22 5.77 -25.76
CA LEU A 37 1.14 5.46 -25.32
C LEU A 37 1.92 6.75 -25.06
N LEU A 38 1.84 7.73 -25.96
CA LEU A 38 2.47 9.03 -25.76
C LEU A 38 1.94 9.72 -24.49
N PHE A 39 0.63 9.79 -24.31
CA PHE A 39 0.04 10.34 -23.08
C PHE A 39 0.51 9.61 -21.83
N SER A 40 0.56 8.27 -21.86
CA SER A 40 1.08 7.45 -20.78
C SER A 40 2.56 7.75 -20.49
N PHE A 41 3.39 7.82 -21.52
CA PHE A 41 4.82 8.12 -21.37
C PHE A 41 5.04 9.51 -20.75
N PHE A 42 4.34 10.55 -21.22
CA PHE A 42 4.41 11.87 -20.62
C PHE A 42 3.90 11.88 -19.17
N HIS A 43 2.81 11.16 -18.89
CA HIS A 43 2.21 11.11 -17.57
C HIS A 43 3.08 10.34 -16.56
N VAL A 44 3.66 9.21 -16.96
CA VAL A 44 4.59 8.41 -16.15
C VAL A 44 5.86 9.22 -15.87
N ASN A 45 6.47 9.84 -16.88
CA ASN A 45 7.68 10.65 -16.67
C ASN A 45 7.45 11.84 -15.74
N GLN A 46 6.25 12.40 -15.71
CA GLN A 46 5.88 13.41 -14.72
C GLN A 46 5.57 12.80 -13.34
N GLN A 47 4.94 11.63 -13.29
CA GLN A 47 4.66 10.91 -12.04
C GLN A 47 5.94 10.43 -11.34
N GLU A 48 6.96 9.94 -12.06
CA GLU A 48 8.23 9.45 -11.49
C GLU A 48 8.85 10.40 -10.46
N ARG A 49 8.66 11.72 -10.61
CA ARG A 49 9.10 12.72 -9.62
C ARG A 49 8.39 12.61 -8.27
N LEU A 50 7.10 12.29 -8.25
CA LEU A 50 6.30 12.07 -7.03
C LEU A 50 6.57 10.68 -6.43
N TRP A 51 6.76 9.66 -7.27
CA TRP A 51 7.07 8.30 -6.83
C TRP A 51 8.49 8.15 -6.25
N ARG A 52 9.44 8.99 -6.68
CA ARG A 52 10.78 9.06 -6.06
C ARG A 52 10.77 9.59 -4.62
N ILE A 53 9.82 10.48 -4.27
CA ILE A 53 9.63 10.95 -2.89
C ILE A 53 9.02 9.84 -2.01
N LYS A 54 8.20 8.98 -2.63
CA LYS A 54 7.64 7.78 -2.00
C LYS A 54 8.66 6.65 -1.83
N ASN A 55 9.89 6.80 -2.32
CA ASN A 55 11.01 5.90 -2.00
C ASN A 55 11.46 6.19 -0.55
N SER A 56 10.56 5.77 0.34
CA SER A 56 10.42 6.08 1.75
C SER A 56 11.51 5.38 2.57
N THR A 57 12.76 5.73 2.36
CA THR A 57 13.87 5.36 3.26
C THR A 57 14.46 6.60 3.93
N PHE A 58 14.26 7.79 3.35
CA PHE A 58 14.71 9.03 3.96
C PHE A 58 13.87 9.43 5.18
N LEU A 59 12.54 9.20 5.16
CA LEU A 59 11.66 9.55 6.29
C LEU A 59 11.85 8.66 7.52
N PHE A 60 12.30 7.41 7.36
CA PHE A 60 12.54 6.50 8.50
C PHE A 60 13.95 6.60 9.08
N LYS A 61 14.65 7.71 8.83
CA LYS A 61 15.94 7.96 9.47
C LYS A 61 15.69 8.48 10.90
N GLN A 62 16.39 7.90 11.88
CA GLN A 62 16.37 8.38 13.26
C GLN A 62 16.66 9.89 13.31
N LYS A 63 15.91 10.62 14.15
CA LYS A 63 15.91 12.10 14.32
C LYS A 63 15.17 12.95 13.28
N ILE A 64 14.58 12.35 12.23
CA ILE A 64 13.70 13.10 11.30
C ILE A 64 12.25 13.03 11.77
N LEU A 65 11.84 11.84 12.24
CA LEU A 65 10.53 11.63 12.83
C LEU A 65 10.61 11.78 14.36
N PRO A 66 9.56 12.34 15.00
CA PRO A 66 9.50 12.43 16.46
C PRO A 66 9.45 11.03 17.07
N SER A 67 9.96 10.87 18.29
CA SER A 67 9.68 9.65 19.06
C SER A 67 8.20 9.63 19.43
N ILE A 68 7.57 8.47 19.32
CA ILE A 68 6.15 8.29 19.65
C ILE A 68 5.97 7.24 20.75
N SER A 69 4.94 7.43 21.56
CA SER A 69 4.53 6.48 22.60
C SER A 69 3.21 5.83 22.20
N ILE A 70 3.22 4.52 22.02
CA ILE A 70 2.03 3.74 21.69
C ILE A 70 1.51 3.15 23.00
N ILE A 71 0.32 3.57 23.41
CA ILE A 71 -0.36 3.05 24.59
C ILE A 71 -1.48 2.11 24.13
N ALA A 72 -1.36 0.83 24.47
CA ALA A 72 -2.30 -0.22 24.08
C ALA A 72 -3.02 -0.77 25.33
N PRO A 73 -4.30 -0.44 25.55
CA PRO A 73 -5.08 -1.08 26.61
C PRO A 73 -5.35 -2.55 26.24
N ALA A 74 -5.24 -3.44 27.21
CA ALA A 74 -5.52 -4.87 27.07
C ALA A 74 -6.50 -5.31 28.15
N TYR A 75 -7.65 -5.84 27.74
CA TYR A 75 -8.66 -6.41 28.64
C TYR A 75 -9.19 -7.73 28.08
N ASN A 76 -8.94 -8.82 28.81
CA ASN A 76 -9.34 -10.18 28.44
C ASN A 76 -8.89 -10.62 27.03
N GLU A 77 -7.60 -10.42 26.73
CA GLU A 77 -6.97 -10.71 25.43
C GLU A 77 -6.01 -11.91 25.47
N GLU A 78 -6.12 -12.84 26.42
CA GLU A 78 -5.18 -13.98 26.60
C GLU A 78 -4.80 -14.70 25.29
N LYS A 79 -5.73 -14.84 24.34
CA LYS A 79 -5.52 -15.55 23.07
C LYS A 79 -4.91 -14.70 21.95
N THR A 80 -5.10 -13.38 21.97
CA THR A 80 -4.74 -12.47 20.88
C THR A 80 -3.59 -11.53 21.23
N ILE A 81 -3.32 -11.34 22.52
CA ILE A 81 -2.40 -10.31 23.01
C ILE A 81 -0.98 -10.45 22.46
N ILE A 82 -0.50 -11.68 22.23
CA ILE A 82 0.82 -11.93 21.65
C ILE A 82 0.89 -11.48 20.19
N GLU A 83 -0.13 -11.80 19.39
CA GLU A 83 -0.19 -11.40 17.98
C GLU A 83 -0.34 -9.88 17.84
N SER A 84 -1.20 -9.27 18.66
CA SER A 84 -1.36 -7.82 18.76
C SER A 84 -0.04 -7.13 19.10
N THR A 85 0.66 -7.62 20.12
CA THR A 85 1.94 -7.04 20.58
C THR A 85 3.03 -7.19 19.52
N ASN A 86 3.16 -8.38 18.92
CA ASN A 86 4.13 -8.61 17.83
C ASN A 86 3.84 -7.72 16.61
N SER A 87 2.58 -7.46 16.30
CA SER A 87 2.18 -6.55 15.23
C SER A 87 2.64 -5.12 15.51
N LEU A 88 2.50 -4.67 16.76
CA LEU A 88 2.94 -3.34 17.19
C LEU A 88 4.47 -3.23 17.26
N LEU A 89 5.17 -4.28 17.70
CA LEU A 89 6.64 -4.32 17.73
C LEU A 89 7.28 -4.39 16.33
N ASN A 90 6.53 -4.83 15.32
CA ASN A 90 6.99 -4.91 13.93
C ASN A 90 6.74 -3.64 13.12
N LEU A 91 6.32 -2.54 13.76
CA LEU A 91 6.12 -1.26 13.07
C LEU A 91 7.43 -0.75 12.46
N LYS A 92 7.38 -0.34 11.19
CA LYS A 92 8.49 0.34 10.50
C LYS A 92 8.52 1.82 10.92
N TYR A 93 8.82 2.08 12.19
CA TYR A 93 8.99 3.43 12.74
C TYR A 93 10.35 3.51 13.46
N PRO A 94 11.15 4.58 13.26
CA PRO A 94 12.55 4.60 13.68
C PRO A 94 12.77 4.64 15.19
N ASP A 95 11.84 5.24 15.94
CA ASP A 95 11.96 5.46 17.39
C ASP A 95 10.56 5.52 18.02
N TYR A 96 10.19 4.48 18.77
CA TYR A 96 8.93 4.43 19.49
C TYR A 96 9.00 3.53 20.72
N GLU A 97 8.14 3.82 21.69
CA GLU A 97 7.88 2.97 22.85
C GLU A 97 6.49 2.33 22.77
N LEU A 98 6.36 1.10 23.26
CA LEU A 98 5.09 0.39 23.37
C LEU A 98 4.78 0.14 24.84
N ILE A 99 3.66 0.68 25.31
CA ILE A 99 3.17 0.56 26.69
C ILE A 99 1.85 -0.20 26.64
N ILE A 100 1.86 -1.43 27.13
CA ILE A 100 0.64 -2.23 27.26
C ILE A 100 0.05 -2.02 28.64
N VAL A 101 -1.19 -1.56 28.70
CA VAL A 101 -1.90 -1.28 29.95
C VAL A 101 -2.93 -2.39 30.17
N ASN A 102 -2.67 -3.27 31.13
CA ASN A 102 -3.67 -4.24 31.56
C ASN A 102 -4.80 -3.54 32.33
N ASP A 103 -5.98 -3.42 31.73
CA ASP A 103 -7.15 -2.71 32.31
C ASP A 103 -7.98 -3.64 33.21
N GLY A 104 -7.31 -4.32 34.14
CA GLY A 104 -7.98 -5.22 35.09
C GLY A 104 -8.53 -6.52 34.50
N SER A 105 -7.82 -7.10 33.52
CA SER A 105 -8.20 -8.40 32.93
C SER A 105 -8.42 -9.47 33.99
N LYS A 106 -9.44 -10.31 33.79
CA LYS A 106 -9.78 -11.45 34.68
C LYS A 106 -9.17 -12.77 34.21
N ASP A 107 -8.62 -12.78 33.01
CA ASP A 107 -7.95 -13.92 32.39
C ASP A 107 -6.42 -13.82 32.55
N LYS A 108 -5.67 -14.66 31.84
CA LYS A 108 -4.20 -14.70 31.92
C LYS A 108 -3.51 -13.73 30.96
N THR A 109 -4.16 -12.65 30.52
CA THR A 109 -3.58 -11.69 29.56
C THR A 109 -2.19 -11.21 29.99
N LEU A 110 -2.03 -10.80 31.26
CA LEU A 110 -0.76 -10.33 31.79
C LEU A 110 0.28 -11.46 31.92
N ASP A 111 -0.13 -12.62 32.42
CA ASP A 111 0.78 -13.75 32.61
C ASP A 111 1.35 -14.25 31.27
N VAL A 112 0.52 -14.29 30.23
CA VAL A 112 0.93 -14.65 28.88
C VAL A 112 1.97 -13.66 28.33
N LEU A 113 1.78 -12.36 28.56
CA LEU A 113 2.76 -11.34 28.19
C LEU A 113 4.07 -11.49 28.96
N ILE A 114 4.01 -11.71 30.28
CA ILE A 114 5.19 -11.89 31.13
C ILE A 114 5.99 -13.10 30.67
N GLN A 115 5.32 -14.22 30.44
CA GLN A 115 5.97 -15.47 30.04
C GLN A 115 6.56 -15.40 28.63
N TYR A 116 5.88 -14.75 27.68
CA TYR A 116 6.33 -14.71 26.28
C TYR A 116 7.50 -13.76 26.05
N TYR A 117 7.53 -12.62 26.75
CA TYR A 117 8.57 -11.59 26.60
C TYR A 117 9.60 -11.58 27.73
N ASP A 118 9.56 -12.58 28.63
CA ASP A 118 10.42 -12.67 29.83
C ASP A 118 10.43 -11.36 30.64
N LEU A 119 9.25 -10.76 30.85
CA LEU A 119 9.13 -9.45 31.47
C LEU A 119 9.56 -9.52 32.94
N ILE A 120 10.43 -8.59 33.33
CA ILE A 120 10.84 -8.41 34.72
C ILE A 120 10.02 -7.29 35.36
N ARG A 121 9.64 -7.50 36.62
CA ARG A 121 8.99 -6.44 37.40
C ARG A 121 10.02 -5.38 37.77
N VAL A 122 9.77 -4.15 37.33
CA VAL A 122 10.54 -2.97 37.70
C VAL A 122 9.60 -2.01 38.41
N ASP A 123 9.87 -1.72 39.67
CA ASP A 123 9.11 -0.70 40.40
C ASP A 123 9.65 0.69 40.01
N HIS A 124 8.91 1.42 39.18
CA HIS A 124 9.24 2.79 38.83
C HIS A 124 8.95 3.72 40.01
N ILE A 125 9.99 4.37 40.55
CA ILE A 125 9.82 5.45 41.53
C ILE A 125 9.33 6.68 40.75
N PHE A 126 8.04 6.99 40.84
CA PHE A 126 7.51 8.24 40.34
C PHE A 126 7.98 9.37 41.26
N GLU A 127 8.90 10.20 40.77
CA GLU A 127 9.21 11.46 41.41
C GLU A 127 8.01 12.40 41.17
N TYR A 128 7.12 12.51 42.16
CA TYR A 128 5.98 13.43 42.12
C TYR A 128 6.48 14.88 42.09
N LYS A 129 6.87 15.36 40.91
CA LYS A 129 6.90 16.79 40.60
C LYS A 129 5.51 17.14 40.12
N LEU A 130 4.69 17.71 41.01
CA LEU A 130 3.77 18.82 40.74
C LEU A 130 2.83 19.00 41.94
N ASN A 131 2.92 20.16 42.61
CA ASN A 131 1.88 20.63 43.52
C ASN A 131 0.71 21.16 42.67
N THR A 132 -0.32 20.36 42.42
CA THR A 132 -1.59 20.83 41.86
C THR A 132 -2.55 21.21 42.99
N LYS A 133 -3.22 22.36 42.85
CA LYS A 133 -4.35 22.73 43.72
C LYS A 133 -5.53 21.77 43.48
N PRO A 134 -6.33 21.45 44.52
CA PRO A 134 -7.51 20.59 44.40
C PRO A 134 -8.55 21.15 43.43
#